data_AF-M3HUJ2-F1
#
_entry.id   AF-M3HUJ2-F1
#
_cell.length_a   1.000
_cell.length_b   1.000
_cell.length_c   1.000
_cell.angle_alpha   90.00
_cell.angle_beta   90.00
_cell.angle_gamma   90.00
#
_symmetry.space_group_name_H-M   'P 1'
#
loop_
_entity.id
_entity.type
_entity.pdbx_description
1 polymer ?
#
loop_
_entity_poly.entity_id
_entity_poly.type
_entity_poly.pdbx_seq_one_letter_code
_entity_poly.pdbx_strand_id
1 'polypeptide(L)' 'MIGGLKKGDEVVTSSGIHGKVVEIKDNNEVVVLNIAKDTNVSFTASTVLKKKQTDK' A
#
# COMPACT_ATOMS: atom_id res chain seq x y z
N MET A 1 5.77 -4.01 -16.88
CA MET A 1 6.62 -2.96 -16.29
C MET A 1 6.51 -2.95 -14.75
N ILE A 2 6.91 -4.02 -14.06
CA ILE A 2 6.91 -4.11 -12.57
C ILE A 2 8.12 -4.91 -12.02
N GLY A 3 9.11 -5.23 -12.86
CA GLY A 3 10.30 -5.95 -12.39
C GLY A 3 11.19 -5.05 -11.52
N GLY A 4 11.02 -5.08 -10.21
CA GLY A 4 11.97 -4.49 -9.27
C GLY A 4 11.44 -3.43 -8.31
N LEU A 5 10.14 -3.40 -8.02
CA LEU A 5 9.60 -2.56 -6.96
C LEU A 5 10.33 -2.86 -5.64
N LYS A 6 10.98 -1.85 -5.07
CA LYS A 6 11.72 -1.99 -3.81
C LYS A 6 11.32 -0.91 -2.81
N LYS A 7 11.65 -1.15 -1.54
CA LYS A 7 11.52 -0.14 -0.49
C LYS A 7 12.28 1.13 -0.90
N GLY A 8 11.62 2.27 -0.75
CA GLY A 8 12.17 3.58 -1.09
C GLY A 8 11.75 4.13 -2.44
N ASP A 9 11.14 3.33 -3.31
CA ASP A 9 10.68 3.80 -4.62
C ASP A 9 9.47 4.74 -4.48
N GLU A 10 9.48 5.80 -5.29
CA GLU A 10 8.32 6.66 -5.51
C GLU A 10 7.43 6.05 -6.59
N VAL A 11 6.13 5.99 -6.31
CA VAL A 11 5.15 5.30 -7.14
C VAL A 11 3.87 6.08 -7.25
N VAL A 12 3.12 5.81 -8.32
CA VAL A 12 1.76 6.29 -8.50
C VAL A 12 0.87 5.06 -8.65
N THR A 13 -0.14 4.93 -7.79
CA THR A 13 -1.13 3.84 -7.89
C THR A 13 -2.02 4.05 -9.11
N SER A 14 -2.73 3.02 -9.56
CA SER A 14 -3.72 3.12 -10.63
C SER A 14 -4.84 4.12 -10.33
N SER A 15 -5.10 4.41 -9.04
CA SER A 15 -6.05 5.43 -8.60
C SER A 15 -5.47 6.85 -8.54
N GLY A 16 -4.21 7.05 -8.97
CA GLY A 16 -3.55 8.36 -8.98
C GLY A 16 -2.96 8.78 -7.63
N ILE A 17 -2.81 7.86 -6.67
CA ILE A 17 -2.20 8.19 -5.38
C ILE A 17 -0.68 8.12 -5.54
N HIS A 18 -0.02 9.24 -5.28
CA HIS A 18 1.43 9.31 -5.19
C HIS A 18 1.88 8.86 -3.80
N GLY A 19 2.91 8.03 -3.72
CA GLY A 19 3.43 7.56 -2.46
C GLY A 19 4.82 6.95 -2.58
N LYS A 20 5.39 6.59 -1.43
CA LYS A 20 6.68 5.93 -1.32
C LYS A 20 6.52 4.54 -0.72
N VAL A 21 7.14 3.52 -1.34
CA VAL A 21 7.10 2.15 -0.81
C VAL A 21 7.88 2.08 0.50
N VAL A 22 7.21 1.76 1.60
CA VAL A 22 7.84 1.56 2.91
C VAL A 22 8.03 0.09 3.25
N GLU A 23 7.15 -0.77 2.73
CA GLU A 23 7.20 -2.19 3.01
C GLU A 23 6.58 -3.03 1.90
N ILE A 24 7.11 -4.24 1.74
CA ILE A 24 6.55 -5.26 0.86
C ILE A 24 6.42 -6.52 1.70
N LYS A 25 5.22 -7.09 1.75
CA LYS A 25 4.81 -8.22 2.58
C LYS A 25 4.22 -9.33 1.71
N ASP A 26 3.99 -10.48 2.33
CA ASP A 26 3.25 -11.60 1.75
C ASP A 26 3.84 -12.00 0.38
N ASN A 27 5.16 -12.27 0.33
CA ASN A 27 5.87 -12.65 -0.90
C ASN A 27 5.66 -11.71 -2.11
N ASN A 28 5.65 -10.39 -1.88
CA ASN A 28 5.40 -9.34 -2.87
C ASN A 28 3.94 -9.15 -3.29
N GLU A 29 2.97 -9.74 -2.57
CA GLU A 29 1.55 -9.51 -2.85
C GLU A 29 1.00 -8.23 -2.20
N VAL A 30 1.57 -7.80 -1.07
CA VAL A 30 1.08 -6.62 -0.33
C VAL A 30 2.17 -5.55 -0.26
N VAL A 31 1.91 -4.37 -0.81
CA VAL A 31 2.81 -3.20 -0.77
C VAL A 31 2.23 -2.16 0.19
N VAL A 32 3.01 -1.73 1.17
CA VAL A 32 2.67 -0.64 2.09
C VAL A 32 3.30 0.64 1.56
N LEU A 33 2.46 1.65 1.30
CA LEU A 33 2.89 2.96 0.83
C LEU A 33 2.75 3.99 1.96
N ASN A 34 3.75 4.87 2.08
CA ASN A 34 3.60 6.14 2.78
C ASN A 34 3.09 7.18 1.78
N ILE A 35 1.89 7.69 2.02
CA ILE A 35 1.21 8.65 1.14
C ILE A 35 1.22 10.07 1.72
N ALA A 36 1.23 10.21 3.05
CA ALA A 36 1.39 11.45 3.78
C ALA A 36 1.49 11.15 5.28
N LYS A 37 2.10 12.05 6.05
CA LYS A 37 2.16 11.95 7.51
C LYS A 37 0.83 12.45 8.11
N ASP A 38 0.32 11.77 9.14
CA ASP A 38 -0.85 12.19 9.93
C ASP A 38 -2.11 12.51 9.08
N THR A 39 -2.33 11.73 8.02
CA THR A 39 -3.39 11.97 7.04
C THR A 39 -4.44 10.86 7.07
N ASN A 40 -5.71 11.26 7.14
CA ASN A 40 -6.86 10.35 7.01
C ASN A 40 -7.35 10.36 5.55
N VAL A 41 -7.62 9.18 4.99
CA VAL A 41 -8.17 9.03 3.63
C VAL A 41 -9.52 8.32 3.71
N SER A 42 -10.52 8.91 3.08
CA SER A 42 -11.87 8.33 3.02
C SER A 42 -11.97 7.35 1.86
N PHE A 43 -12.45 6.14 2.15
CA PHE A 43 -12.80 5.14 1.16
C PHE A 43 -14.24 4.69 1.41
N THR A 44 -14.93 4.27 0.34
CA THR A 44 -16.25 3.66 0.48
C THR A 44 -16.12 2.35 1.24
N ALA A 45 -16.98 2.12 2.24
CA ALA A 45 -16.90 0.93 3.08
C ALA A 45 -16.95 -0.39 2.28
N SER A 46 -17.69 -0.42 1.16
CA SER A 46 -17.78 -1.59 0.29
C SER A 46 -16.47 -1.98 -0.41
N THR A 47 -15.47 -1.07 -0.45
CA THR A 47 -14.17 -1.34 -1.09
C THR A 47 -13.08 -1.68 -0.09
N VAL A 48 -13.38 -1.73 1.21
CA VAL A 48 -12.42 -2.02 2.28
C VAL A 48 -12.69 -3.43 2.83
N LEU A 49 -11.73 -4.34 2.65
CA LEU A 49 -11.79 -5.68 3.21
C LEU A 49 -11.09 -5.73 4.57
N LYS A 50 -11.75 -6.32 5.57
CA LYS A 50 -11.15 -6.57 6.89
C LYS A 50 -10.15 -7.72 6.79
N LYS A 51 -8.84 -7.42 6.80
CA LYS A 51 -7.81 -8.46 6.95
C LYS A 51 -7.92 -9.08 8.35
N LYS A 52 -8.18 -10.39 8.44
CA LYS A 52 -8.03 -11.14 9.70
C LYS A 52 -6.54 -11.18 10.02
N GLN A 53 -6.14 -10.58 11.14
CA GLN A 53 -4.80 -10.73 11.67
C GLN A 53 -4.68 -12.16 12.21
N THR A 54 -3.83 -12.98 11.60
CA THR A 54 -3.51 -14.30 12.13
C THR A 54 -2.36 -14.09 13.11
N ASP A 55 -2.69 -13.98 14.40
CA ASP A 55 -1.71 -14.07 15.48
C ASP A 55 -0.99 -15.43 15.38
N LYS A 56 0.33 -15.38 15.23
CA LYS A 56 1.25 -16.48 15.50
C LYS A 56 2.23 -16.00 16.56
#